data_AF-A0A2V7UIK8-F1
#
_entry.id   AF-A0A2V7UIK8-F1
#
_cell.length_a   1.000
_cell.length_b   1.000
_cell.length_c   1.000
_cell.angle_alpha   90.00
_cell.angle_beta   90.00
_cell.angle_gamma   90.00
#
_symmetry.space_group_name_H-M   'P 1'
#
loop_
_entity.id
_entity.type
_entity.pdbx_description
1 polymer ?
#
loop_
_entity_poly.entity_id
_entity_poly.type
_entity_poly.pdbx_seq_one_letter_code
_entity_poly.pdbx_strand_id
1 'polypeptide(L)'
;MAENLKLARLYLLVLAIFTVGRWLLGTFGVPYERSHYLFSIVIMTLHAAFFYGAFCRRWRRFRLWQAAGLALTMGLISQLVIFAATVLSYALGLHTYFNHPTALNAAADVPFGTAVLTRVGGLVVNPIITGIAGALGWAAGGLLPEN
;
A
#
# COMPACT_ATOMS: atom_id res chain seq x y z
N MET A 1 -14.43 -2.93 12.06
CA MET A 1 -13.43 -1.90 11.67
C MET A 1 -12.41 -1.60 12.77
N ALA A 2 -12.83 -1.23 13.99
CA ALA A 2 -11.90 -0.90 15.08
C ALA A 2 -10.90 -2.03 15.44
N GLU A 3 -11.33 -3.29 15.36
CA GLU A 3 -10.48 -4.44 15.63
C GLU A 3 -9.43 -4.69 14.53
N ASN A 4 -9.82 -4.52 13.26
CA ASN A 4 -8.89 -4.57 12.12
C ASN A 4 -7.79 -3.51 12.23
N LEU A 5 -8.14 -2.30 12.69
CA LEU A 5 -7.17 -1.22 12.90
C LEU A 5 -6.18 -1.52 14.03
N LYS A 6 -6.64 -2.18 15.11
CA LYS A 6 -5.75 -2.63 16.19
C LYS A 6 -4.77 -3.69 15.70
N LEU A 7 -5.25 -4.64 14.88
CA LEU A 7 -4.39 -5.67 14.27
C LEU A 7 -3.40 -5.07 13.25
N ALA A 8 -3.85 -4.09 12.48
CA ALA A 8 -3.05 -3.43 11.45
C ALA A 8 -2.06 -2.39 12.00
N ARG A 9 -1.92 -2.19 13.32
CA ARG A 9 -1.03 -1.16 13.89
C ARG A 9 0.41 -1.25 13.37
N LEU A 10 0.98 -2.45 13.33
CA LEU A 10 2.34 -2.66 12.83
C LEU A 10 2.42 -2.31 11.34
N TYR A 11 1.42 -2.74 10.57
CA TYR A 11 1.30 -2.35 9.16
C TYR A 11 1.22 -0.83 8.98
N LEU A 12 0.42 -0.12 9.79
CA LEU A 12 0.29 1.34 9.73
C LEU A 12 1.61 2.04 10.04
N LEU A 13 2.38 1.54 11.01
CA LEU A 13 3.71 2.07 11.32
C LEU A 13 4.67 1.89 10.13
N VAL A 14 4.73 0.69 9.56
CA VAL A 14 5.60 0.41 8.42
C VAL A 14 5.17 1.22 7.19
N LEU A 15 3.86 1.35 6.96
CA LEU A 15 3.30 2.21 5.91
C LEU A 15 3.73 3.67 6.09
N ALA A 16 3.72 4.19 7.32
CA ALA A 16 4.18 5.54 7.61
C ALA A 16 5.68 5.69 7.29
N ILE A 17 6.51 4.74 7.72
CA ILE A 17 7.96 4.73 7.43
C ILE A 17 8.21 4.70 5.92
N PHE A 18 7.53 3.82 5.18
CA PHE A 18 7.68 3.70 3.73
C PHE A 18 7.23 4.96 3.01
N THR A 19 6.13 5.57 3.46
CA THR A 19 5.63 6.83 2.90
C THR A 19 6.63 7.95 3.10
N VAL A 20 7.14 8.14 4.31
CA VAL A 20 8.12 9.19 4.63
C VAL A 20 9.42 8.95 3.88
N GLY A 21 9.96 7.73 3.91
CA GLY A 21 11.18 7.39 3.17
C GLY A 21 11.03 7.65 1.68
N ARG A 22 9.92 7.23 1.06
CA ARG A 22 9.62 7.47 -0.35
C ARG A 22 9.48 8.95 -0.68
N TRP A 23 8.86 9.72 0.21
CA TRP A 23 8.68 11.16 0.03
C TRP A 23 10.04 11.88 0.09
N LEU A 24 10.85 11.60 1.11
CA LEU A 24 12.18 12.18 1.30
C LEU A 24 13.15 11.84 0.17
N LEU A 25 13.18 10.59 -0.32
CA LEU A 25 14.01 10.22 -1.46
C LEU A 25 13.71 11.07 -2.69
N GLY A 26 12.43 11.30 -2.95
CA GLY A 26 12.01 12.18 -4.04
C GLY A 26 12.42 13.63 -3.80
N THR A 27 12.13 14.16 -2.61
CA THR A 27 12.48 15.54 -2.23
C THR A 27 13.99 15.82 -2.31
N PHE A 28 14.84 14.84 -1.99
CA PHE A 28 16.30 14.97 -2.09
C PHE A 28 16.87 14.66 -3.49
N GLY A 29 16.01 14.50 -4.51
CA GLY A 29 16.44 14.33 -5.90
C GLY A 29 17.12 12.99 -6.18
N VAL A 30 16.89 11.96 -5.37
CA VAL A 30 17.44 10.63 -5.62
C VAL A 30 16.80 10.07 -6.90
N PRO A 31 17.56 9.52 -7.87
CA PRO A 31 17.00 9.00 -9.12
C PRO A 31 15.93 7.93 -8.91
N TYR A 32 14.76 8.11 -9.54
CA TYR A 32 13.60 7.24 -9.37
C TYR A 32 13.88 5.80 -9.84
N GLU A 33 14.57 5.65 -10.97
CA GLU A 33 14.89 4.38 -11.62
C GLU A 33 15.70 3.47 -10.70
N ARG A 34 16.55 4.06 -9.86
CA ARG A 34 17.46 3.33 -8.97
C ARG A 34 16.87 2.99 -7.61
N SER A 35 15.83 3.70 -7.16
CA SER A 35 15.44 3.66 -5.74
C SER A 35 13.94 3.47 -5.51
N HIS A 36 13.10 3.46 -6.55
CA HIS A 36 11.65 3.34 -6.39
C HIS A 36 11.21 2.03 -5.74
N TYR A 37 12.00 0.95 -5.84
CA TYR A 37 11.71 -0.36 -5.25
C TYR A 37 12.00 -0.44 -3.74
N LEU A 38 12.92 0.37 -3.21
CA LEU A 38 13.34 0.33 -1.81
C LEU A 38 12.18 0.62 -0.85
N PHE A 39 11.40 1.67 -1.14
CA PHE A 39 10.19 2.03 -0.40
C PHE A 39 8.94 1.87 -1.27
N SER A 40 8.78 0.68 -1.86
CA SER A 40 7.57 0.34 -2.62
C SER A 40 6.42 0.01 -1.67
N ILE A 41 5.50 0.98 -1.50
CA ILE A 41 4.30 0.80 -0.67
C ILE A 41 3.43 -0.34 -1.21
N VAL A 42 3.29 -0.48 -2.53
CA VAL A 42 2.43 -1.54 -3.12
C VAL A 42 2.99 -2.92 -2.78
N ILE A 43 4.28 -3.15 -3.02
CA ILE A 43 4.92 -4.44 -2.74
C ILE A 43 4.84 -4.75 -1.24
N MET A 44 5.16 -3.78 -0.38
CA MET A 44 5.04 -3.92 1.07
C MET A 44 3.62 -4.28 1.49
N THR A 45 2.59 -3.62 0.92
CA THR A 45 1.19 -3.88 1.26
C THR A 45 0.74 -5.27 0.84
N LEU A 46 1.17 -5.76 -0.33
CA LEU A 46 0.87 -7.11 -0.80
C LEU A 46 1.49 -8.17 0.11
N HIS A 47 2.76 -8.00 0.48
CA HIS A 47 3.44 -8.92 1.41
C HIS A 47 2.76 -8.89 2.78
N ALA A 48 2.49 -7.70 3.31
CA ALA A 48 1.79 -7.56 4.58
C ALA A 48 0.42 -8.23 4.53
N ALA A 49 -0.38 -7.99 3.49
CA ALA A 49 -1.69 -8.62 3.32
C ALA A 49 -1.61 -10.15 3.29
N PHE A 50 -0.65 -10.70 2.54
CA PHE A 50 -0.42 -12.14 2.48
C PHE A 50 -0.09 -12.72 3.87
N PHE A 51 0.89 -12.15 4.57
CA PHE A 51 1.29 -12.65 5.90
C PHE A 51 0.19 -12.46 6.95
N TYR A 52 -0.48 -11.30 6.97
CA TYR A 52 -1.62 -11.08 7.85
C TYR A 52 -2.74 -12.08 7.56
N GLY A 53 -3.03 -12.39 6.30
CA GLY A 53 -3.99 -13.43 5.94
C GLY A 53 -3.63 -14.80 6.51
N ALA A 54 -2.37 -15.22 6.34
CA ALA A 54 -1.88 -16.51 6.82
C ALA A 54 -1.94 -16.60 8.36
N PHE A 55 -1.42 -15.59 9.05
CA PHE A 55 -1.34 -15.55 10.50
C PHE A 55 -2.69 -15.34 11.18
N CYS A 56 -3.58 -14.53 10.60
CA CYS A 56 -4.93 -14.36 11.13
C CYS A 56 -5.76 -15.64 11.02
N ARG A 57 -5.56 -16.48 9.98
CA ARG A 57 -6.16 -17.81 9.95
C ARG A 57 -5.70 -18.64 11.14
N ARG A 58 -4.39 -18.71 11.35
CA ARG A 58 -3.80 -19.62 12.34
C ARG A 58 -4.05 -19.17 13.78
N TRP A 59 -3.78 -17.91 14.10
CA TRP A 59 -3.80 -17.42 15.49
C TRP A 59 -5.10 -16.73 15.90
N ARG A 60 -5.88 -16.22 14.93
CA ARG A 60 -7.17 -15.57 15.21
C ARG A 60 -8.37 -16.38 14.70
N ARG A 61 -8.13 -17.53 14.06
CA ARG A 61 -9.17 -18.38 13.44
C ARG A 61 -10.10 -17.59 12.50
N PHE A 62 -9.54 -16.59 11.82
CA PHE A 62 -10.30 -15.80 10.86
C PHE A 62 -10.83 -16.69 9.75
N ARG A 63 -12.04 -16.41 9.27
CA ARG A 63 -12.58 -16.96 8.02
C ARG A 63 -11.97 -16.23 6.83
N LEU A 64 -12.04 -16.85 5.65
CA LEU A 64 -11.52 -16.29 4.40
C LEU A 64 -11.95 -14.83 4.15
N TRP A 65 -13.25 -14.54 4.29
CA TRP A 65 -13.78 -13.20 4.06
C TRP A 65 -13.27 -12.17 5.09
N GLN A 66 -12.96 -12.59 6.32
CA GLN A 66 -12.39 -11.70 7.35
C GLN A 66 -10.95 -11.34 7.01
N ALA A 67 -10.16 -12.31 6.54
CA ALA A 67 -8.79 -12.07 6.08
C ALA A 67 -8.76 -11.19 4.81
N ALA A 68 -9.62 -11.49 3.84
CA ALA A 68 -9.78 -10.67 2.64
C ALA A 68 -10.22 -9.24 2.97
N GLY A 69 -11.18 -9.08 3.90
CA GLY A 69 -11.66 -7.77 4.35
C GLY A 69 -10.60 -6.96 5.10
N LEU A 70 -9.79 -7.60 5.94
CA LEU A 70 -8.64 -6.96 6.58
C LEU A 70 -7.62 -6.47 5.55
N ALA A 71 -7.25 -7.34 4.61
CA ALA A 71 -6.31 -7.01 3.54
C ALA A 71 -6.84 -5.91 2.61
N LEU A 72 -8.12 -5.93 2.25
CA LEU A 72 -8.77 -4.85 1.50
C LEU A 72 -8.69 -3.53 2.27
N THR A 73 -8.94 -3.55 3.58
CA THR A 73 -8.81 -2.36 4.44
C THR A 73 -7.37 -1.82 4.43
N MET A 74 -6.37 -2.70 4.56
CA MET A 74 -4.95 -2.32 4.48
C MET A 74 -4.63 -1.69 3.12
N GLY A 75 -5.08 -2.32 2.04
CA GLY A 75 -4.95 -1.83 0.67
C GLY A 75 -5.55 -0.44 0.51
N LEU A 76 -6.79 -0.25 0.95
CA LEU A 76 -7.47 1.05 0.88
C LEU A 76 -6.71 2.13 1.64
N ILE A 77 -6.26 1.84 2.88
CA ILE A 77 -5.48 2.79 3.67
C ILE A 77 -4.18 3.16 2.95
N SER A 78 -3.46 2.20 2.36
CA SER A 78 -2.24 2.54 1.60
C SER A 78 -2.52 3.44 0.41
N GLN A 79 -3.62 3.20 -0.31
CA GLN A 79 -3.97 4.03 -1.45
C GLN A 79 -4.42 5.42 -1.03
N LEU A 80 -5.12 5.57 0.08
CA LEU A 80 -5.44 6.87 0.66
C LEU A 80 -4.18 7.64 1.05
N VAL A 81 -3.17 6.95 1.62
CA VAL A 81 -1.88 7.57 1.95
C VAL A 81 -1.11 7.97 0.69
N ILE A 82 -1.06 7.12 -0.34
CA ILE A 82 -0.45 7.45 -1.63
C ILE A 82 -1.17 8.65 -2.29
N PHE A 83 -2.49 8.66 -2.26
CA PHE A 83 -3.31 9.74 -2.78
C PHE A 83 -3.00 11.05 -2.04
N ALA A 84 -3.03 11.04 -0.70
CA ALA A 84 -2.73 12.20 0.12
C ALA A 84 -1.30 12.72 -0.10
N ALA A 85 -0.30 11.83 -0.17
CA ALA A 85 1.09 12.19 -0.44
C ALA A 85 1.27 12.77 -1.85
N THR A 86 0.52 12.28 -2.84
CA THR A 86 0.48 12.86 -4.19
C THR A 86 -0.07 14.28 -4.12
N VAL A 87 -1.25 14.47 -3.51
CA VAL A 87 -1.87 15.80 -3.36
C VAL A 87 -0.95 16.77 -2.63
N LEU A 88 -0.34 16.34 -1.53
CA LEU A 88 0.58 17.16 -0.76
C LEU A 88 1.82 17.57 -1.57
N SER A 89 2.37 16.66 -2.38
CA SER A 89 3.53 16.96 -3.21
C SER A 89 3.22 18.04 -4.24
N TYR A 90 2.04 17.99 -4.88
CA TYR A 90 1.60 19.06 -5.78
C TYR A 90 1.30 20.36 -5.04
N ALA A 91 0.61 20.30 -3.90
CA ALA A 91 0.25 21.49 -3.11
C ALA A 91 1.48 22.26 -2.62
N LEU A 92 2.57 21.56 -2.33
CA LEU A 92 3.84 22.14 -1.91
C LEU A 92 4.80 22.46 -3.07
N GLY A 93 4.44 22.13 -4.32
CA GLY A 93 5.31 22.31 -5.48
C GLY A 93 6.58 21.45 -5.45
N LEU A 94 6.57 20.32 -4.73
CA LEU A 94 7.73 19.44 -4.57
C LEU A 94 7.71 18.31 -5.60
N HIS A 95 8.84 18.07 -6.25
CA HIS A 95 9.04 16.86 -7.05
C HIS A 95 9.39 15.70 -6.11
N THR A 96 8.46 14.76 -5.96
CA THR A 96 8.62 13.57 -5.12
C THR A 96 8.34 12.31 -5.93
N TYR A 97 8.57 11.14 -5.33
CA TYR A 97 8.24 9.88 -6.00
C TYR A 97 6.73 9.65 -6.15
N PHE A 98 5.88 10.49 -5.54
CA PHE A 98 4.43 10.39 -5.64
C PHE A 98 3.85 11.12 -6.85
N ASN A 99 4.54 12.15 -7.37
CA ASN A 99 4.17 12.87 -8.60
C ASN A 99 5.12 12.61 -9.78
N HIS A 100 6.09 11.69 -9.62
CA HIS A 100 6.95 11.25 -10.71
C HIS A 100 6.13 10.64 -11.89
N PRO A 101 6.45 10.93 -13.16
CA PRO A 101 5.72 10.45 -14.33
C PRO A 101 5.50 8.93 -14.35
N THR A 102 6.56 8.16 -14.11
CA THR A 102 6.50 6.69 -14.07
C THR A 102 5.58 6.17 -12.97
N ALA A 103 5.48 6.86 -11.83
CA ALA A 103 4.59 6.47 -10.73
C ALA A 103 3.10 6.75 -11.05
N LEU A 104 2.85 7.54 -12.09
CA LEU A 104 1.54 7.92 -12.62
C LEU A 104 1.27 7.29 -13.99
N ASN A 105 2.10 6.34 -14.43
CA ASN A 105 2.01 5.68 -15.73
C ASN A 105 2.01 6.67 -16.92
N ALA A 106 2.79 7.74 -16.80
CA ALA A 106 2.95 8.76 -17.83
C ALA A 106 4.40 8.84 -18.32
N ALA A 107 4.58 9.27 -19.58
CA ALA A 107 5.89 9.46 -20.19
C ALA A 107 6.57 10.78 -19.80
N ALA A 108 5.80 11.75 -19.31
CA ALA A 108 6.25 13.08 -18.91
C ALA A 108 5.46 13.58 -17.71
N ASP A 109 5.90 14.71 -17.14
CA ASP A 109 5.23 15.35 -16.00
C ASP A 109 3.77 15.65 -16.34
N VAL A 110 2.88 15.23 -15.43
CA VAL A 110 1.44 15.41 -15.60
C VAL A 110 0.92 16.50 -14.67
N PRO A 111 -0.09 17.27 -15.10
CA PRO A 111 -0.73 18.25 -14.24
C PRO A 111 -1.51 17.59 -13.11
N PHE A 112 -1.75 18.36 -12.04
CA PHE A 112 -2.42 17.90 -10.82
C PHE A 112 -3.72 17.14 -11.07
N GLY A 113 -4.61 17.66 -11.93
CA GLY A 113 -5.90 17.03 -12.23
C GLY A 113 -5.76 15.62 -12.78
N THR A 114 -4.84 15.41 -13.73
CA THR A 114 -4.55 14.09 -14.29
C THR A 114 -3.94 13.15 -13.24
N ALA A 115 -3.02 13.65 -12.41
CA ALA A 115 -2.43 12.86 -11.33
C ALA A 115 -3.48 12.36 -10.33
N VAL A 116 -4.40 13.24 -9.92
CA VAL A 116 -5.51 12.89 -9.01
C VAL A 116 -6.40 11.82 -9.63
N LEU A 117 -6.82 11.98 -10.89
CA LEU A 117 -7.63 10.99 -11.59
C LEU A 117 -6.96 9.62 -11.66
N THR A 118 -5.67 9.56 -11.99
CA THR A 118 -4.88 8.33 -11.99
C THR A 118 -4.89 7.65 -10.62
N ARG A 119 -4.77 8.43 -9.52
CA ARG A 119 -4.79 7.89 -8.15
C ARG A 119 -6.18 7.42 -7.73
N VAL A 120 -7.27 8.04 -8.23
CA VAL A 120 -8.63 7.59 -7.94
C VAL A 120 -8.88 6.17 -8.45
N GLY A 121 -8.40 5.82 -9.65
CA GLY A 121 -8.46 4.43 -10.14
C GLY A 121 -7.73 3.46 -9.21
N GLY A 122 -6.57 3.89 -8.69
CA GLY A 122 -5.79 3.16 -7.69
C GLY A 122 -6.54 2.87 -6.39
N LEU A 123 -7.45 3.74 -5.95
CA LEU A 123 -8.27 3.55 -4.73
C LEU A 123 -9.23 2.37 -4.82
N VAL A 124 -9.49 1.83 -6.01
CA VAL A 124 -10.39 0.68 -6.21
C VAL A 124 -9.61 -0.57 -6.58
N VAL A 125 -8.74 -0.48 -7.60
CA VAL A 125 -8.04 -1.64 -8.14
C VAL A 125 -7.05 -2.23 -7.13
N ASN A 126 -6.21 -1.39 -6.51
CA ASN A 126 -5.16 -1.88 -5.62
C ASN A 126 -5.70 -2.50 -4.31
N PRO A 127 -6.77 -1.98 -3.68
CA PRO A 127 -7.37 -2.63 -2.52
C PRO A 127 -7.98 -3.99 -2.85
N ILE A 128 -8.57 -4.15 -4.05
CA ILE A 128 -9.08 -5.46 -4.51
C ILE A 128 -7.91 -6.45 -4.65
N ILE A 129 -6.84 -6.06 -5.34
CA ILE A 129 -5.64 -6.91 -5.49
C ILE A 129 -5.07 -7.27 -4.11
N THR A 130 -5.03 -6.31 -3.19
CA THR A 130 -4.58 -6.56 -1.82
C THR A 130 -5.50 -7.55 -1.08
N GLY A 131 -6.82 -7.42 -1.24
CA GLY A 131 -7.79 -8.36 -0.71
C GLY A 131 -7.58 -9.78 -1.22
N ILE A 132 -7.28 -9.94 -2.51
CA ILE A 132 -6.91 -11.22 -3.13
C ILE A 132 -5.62 -11.77 -2.50
N ALA A 133 -4.58 -10.94 -2.33
CA ALA A 133 -3.34 -11.35 -1.68
C ALA A 133 -3.59 -11.84 -0.24
N GLY A 134 -4.47 -11.18 0.52
CA GLY A 134 -4.89 -11.63 1.85
C GLY A 134 -5.66 -12.94 1.85
N ALA A 135 -6.53 -13.15 0.85
CA ALA A 135 -7.23 -14.42 0.65
C ALA A 135 -6.27 -15.58 0.33
N LEU A 136 -5.28 -15.34 -0.54
CA LEU A 136 -4.22 -16.31 -0.85
C LEU A 136 -3.36 -16.60 0.38
N GLY A 137 -3.00 -15.56 1.14
CA GLY A 137 -2.31 -15.70 2.42
C GLY A 137 -3.10 -16.57 3.40
N TRP A 138 -4.41 -16.32 3.52
CA TRP A 138 -5.29 -17.15 4.33
C TRP A 138 -5.28 -18.62 3.88
N ALA A 139 -5.33 -18.89 2.58
CA ALA A 139 -5.24 -20.26 2.07
C ALA A 139 -3.91 -20.92 2.48
N ALA A 140 -2.80 -20.22 2.27
CA ALA A 140 -1.45 -20.66 2.66
C ALA A 140 -1.29 -20.83 4.19
N GLY A 141 -2.05 -20.09 5.00
CA GLY A 141 -2.06 -20.23 6.46
C GLY A 141 -2.47 -21.62 6.96
N GLY A 142 -3.09 -22.46 6.11
CA GLY A 142 -3.35 -23.87 6.42
C GLY A 142 -2.09 -24.76 6.40
N LEU A 143 -0.98 -24.27 5.85
CA LEU A 143 0.31 -24.95 5.82
C LEU A 143 1.18 -24.60 7.03
N LEU A 144 0.76 -23.63 7.86
CA LEU A 144 1.52 -23.22 9.04
C LEU A 144 1.48 -24.34 10.09
N PRO A 145 2.61 -24.64 10.75
CA PRO A 145 2.72 -25.74 11.70
C PRO A 145 1.76 -25.59 12.90
N GLU A 146 1.42 -26.75 13.46
CA GLU A 146 0.43 -26.86 14.54
C GLU A 146 0.93 -26.42 15.91
N ASN A 147 2.23 -26.18 16.08
CA ASN A 147 2.89 -25.33 17.07
C ASN A 147 4.41 -25.34 16.77
#